data_AF-A0A0E0JQ36-F1
#
_entry.id   AF-A0A0E0JQ36-F1
#
_cell.length_a   1.000
_cell.length_b   1.000
_cell.length_c   1.000
_cell.angle_alpha   90.00
_cell.angle_beta   90.00
_cell.angle_gamma   90.00
#
_symmetry.space_group_name_H-M   'P 1'
#
loop_
_entity.id
_entity.type
_entity.pdbx_description
1 polymer ?
#
loop_
_entity_poly.entity_id
_entity_poly.type
_entity_poly.pdbx_seq_one_letter_code
_entity_poly.pdbx_strand_id
1 'polypeptide(L)' 'MVETRWVPQVRVLAHAAVGAFLTHSGWGSTVESLRFGGHPLVMLPFIIDQGLISRVMVNKGLGVEVARGDNGLFRGEDV' A
#
# COMPACT_ATOMS: atom_id res chain seq x y z
N MET A 1 -11.48 -8.87 12.06
CA MET A 1 -10.88 -10.17 11.68
C MET A 1 -9.42 -9.91 11.36
N VAL A 2 -8.50 -10.77 11.81
CA VAL A 2 -7.05 -10.65 11.55
C VAL A 2 -6.58 -12.01 11.07
N GLU A 3 -5.98 -12.04 9.88
CA GLU A 3 -5.39 -13.24 9.29
C GLU A 3 -3.86 -13.11 9.33
N THR A 4 -3.16 -14.14 9.80
CA THR A 4 -1.73 -14.05 10.15
C THR A 4 -0.78 -14.59 9.09
N ARG A 5 -1.30 -15.15 7.99
CA ARG A 5 -0.48 -15.78 6.95
C ARG A 5 -0.79 -15.24 5.56
N TRP A 6 -2.01 -15.48 5.09
CA TRP A 6 -2.39 -15.15 3.73
C TRP A 6 -3.88 -14.88 3.64
N VAL A 7 -4.27 -13.97 2.76
CA VAL A 7 -5.64 -13.64 2.43
C VAL A 7 -5.83 -13.66 0.92
N PRO A 8 -7.04 -13.94 0.41
CA PRO A 8 -7.34 -13.79 -1.00
C PRO A 8 -7.41 -12.30 -1.37
N GLN A 9 -6.24 -11.66 -1.51
CA GLN A 9 -6.07 -10.20 -1.61
C GLN A 9 -7.00 -9.57 -2.65
N VAL A 10 -7.08 -10.12 -3.87
CA VAL A 10 -7.98 -9.60 -4.91
C VAL A 10 -9.45 -9.59 -4.46
N ARG A 11 -9.91 -10.62 -3.73
CA ARG A 11 -11.28 -10.65 -3.19
C ARG A 11 -11.49 -9.61 -2.10
N VAL A 12 -10.47 -9.39 -1.26
CA VAL A 12 -10.50 -8.37 -0.21
C VAL A 12 -10.54 -6.98 -0.85
N LEU A 13 -9.64 -6.70 -1.81
CA LEU A 13 -9.60 -5.43 -2.53
C LEU A 13 -10.87 -5.17 -3.36
N ALA A 14 -11.57 -6.18 -3.84
CA ALA A 14 -12.84 -5.99 -4.54
C ALA A 14 -14.04 -5.79 -3.59
N HIS A 15 -13.86 -5.96 -2.29
CA HIS A 15 -14.97 -5.95 -1.34
C HIS A 15 -15.38 -4.52 -0.96
N ALA A 16 -16.67 -4.18 -1.11
CA ALA A 16 -17.19 -2.83 -0.89
C ALA A 16 -16.98 -2.25 0.52
N ALA A 17 -16.72 -3.11 1.51
CA ALA A 17 -16.40 -2.67 2.88
C ALA A 17 -14.94 -2.21 3.07
N VAL A 18 -14.05 -2.41 2.08
CA VAL A 18 -12.66 -1.95 2.15
C VAL A 18 -12.60 -0.48 1.73
N GLY A 19 -12.12 0.37 2.63
CA GLY A 19 -12.04 1.82 2.41
C GLY A 19 -10.64 2.35 2.06
N ALA A 20 -9.58 1.55 2.25
CA ALA A 20 -8.19 1.92 1.97
C ALA A 20 -7.31 0.67 1.90
N PHE A 21 -6.12 0.80 1.32
CA PHE A 21 -5.12 -0.27 1.32
C PHE A 21 -3.74 0.22 1.72
N LEU A 22 -3.27 -0.24 2.88
CA LEU A 22 -1.87 -0.12 3.29
C LEU A 22 -1.06 -1.23 2.61
N THR A 23 -0.11 -0.84 1.78
CA THR A 23 0.66 -1.76 0.94
C THR A 23 2.15 -1.50 1.04
N HIS A 24 2.94 -2.55 0.89
CA HIS A 24 4.40 -2.44 0.79
C HIS A 24 4.88 -1.91 -0.57
N SER A 25 3.96 -1.47 -1.45
CA SER A 25 4.25 -0.89 -2.76
C SER A 25 4.83 -1.88 -3.77
N GLY A 26 4.63 -3.19 -3.58
CA GLY A 26 5.01 -4.19 -4.59
C GLY A 26 4.15 -4.09 -5.84
N TRP A 27 4.76 -4.22 -7.03
CA TRP A 27 4.10 -3.96 -8.31
C TRP A 27 2.80 -4.76 -8.52
N GLY A 28 2.80 -6.05 -8.19
CA GLY A 28 1.60 -6.90 -8.30
C GLY A 28 0.44 -6.37 -7.46
N SER A 29 0.70 -6.03 -6.20
CA SER A 29 -0.32 -5.48 -5.30
C SER A 29 -0.80 -4.10 -5.76
N THR A 30 0.09 -3.26 -6.29
CA THR A 30 -0.28 -1.97 -6.88
C THR A 30 -1.22 -2.15 -8.07
N VAL A 31 -0.91 -3.08 -8.99
CA VAL A 31 -1.76 -3.36 -10.17
C VAL A 31 -3.12 -3.92 -9.74
N GLU A 32 -3.16 -4.88 -8.82
CA GLU A 32 -4.40 -5.43 -8.28
C GLU A 32 -5.25 -4.34 -7.62
N SER A 33 -4.62 -3.43 -6.88
CA SER A 33 -5.31 -2.33 -6.23
C SER A 33 -5.88 -1.36 -7.23
N LEU A 34 -5.16 -0.98 -8.29
CA LEU A 34 -5.71 -0.09 -9.32
C LEU A 34 -6.82 -0.74 -10.14
N ARG A 35 -6.79 -2.09 -10.28
CA ARG A 35 -7.77 -2.82 -11.09
C ARG A 35 -9.04 -3.14 -10.31
N PHE A 36 -8.92 -3.55 -9.05
CA PHE A 36 -10.01 -4.09 -8.25
C PHE A 36 -10.36 -3.21 -7.05
N GLY A 37 -9.41 -2.37 -6.60
CA GLY A 37 -9.62 -1.39 -5.55
C GLY A 37 -9.90 0.01 -6.13
N GLY A 38 -10.95 0.65 -5.62
CA GLY A 38 -11.24 2.06 -5.94
C GLY A 38 -10.72 3.02 -4.88
N HIS A 39 -9.87 2.54 -3.97
CA HIS A 39 -9.64 3.19 -2.68
C HIS A 39 -8.24 3.81 -2.58
N PRO A 40 -8.05 4.78 -1.66
CA PRO A 40 -6.75 5.37 -1.39
C PRO A 40 -5.68 4.32 -1.05
N LEU A 41 -4.50 4.52 -1.63
CA LEU A 41 -3.30 3.72 -1.33
C LEU A 41 -2.45 4.43 -0.28
N VAL A 42 -2.12 3.71 0.79
CA VAL A 42 -1.11 4.11 1.77
C VAL A 42 0.12 3.25 1.52
N MET A 43 1.21 3.90 1.12
CA MET A 43 2.40 3.25 0.56
C MET A 43 3.49 3.17 1.64
N LEU A 44 3.88 1.95 2.02
CA LEU A 44 4.87 1.66 3.06
C LEU A 44 6.04 0.82 2.48
N PRO A 45 6.91 1.41 1.65
CA PRO A 45 7.94 0.67 0.93
C PRO A 45 9.07 0.18 1.85
N PHE A 46 9.55 -1.05 1.65
CA PHE A 46 10.62 -1.64 2.46
C PHE A 46 11.91 -1.91 1.67
N ILE A 47 11.81 -2.54 0.50
CA ILE A 47 12.97 -3.11 -0.20
C ILE A 47 12.90 -2.94 -1.72
N ILE A 48 14.05 -3.17 -2.38
CA ILE A 48 14.19 -3.28 -3.84
C ILE A 48 13.69 -2.02 -4.55
N ASP A 49 12.58 -2.10 -5.27
CA ASP A 49 12.01 -1.08 -6.15
C ASP A 49 10.75 -0.43 -5.57
N GLN A 50 10.32 -0.87 -4.39
CA GLN A 50 9.07 -0.43 -3.75
C GLN A 50 9.05 1.09 -3.50
N GLY A 51 10.19 1.69 -3.17
CA GLY A 51 10.31 3.14 -3.01
C GLY A 51 10.10 3.91 -4.32
N LEU A 52 10.58 3.37 -5.45
CA LEU A 52 10.35 3.97 -6.76
C LEU A 52 8.88 3.84 -7.17
N ILE A 53 8.28 2.66 -6.96
CA ILE A 53 6.85 2.44 -7.24
C ILE A 53 5.99 3.40 -6.40
N SER A 54 6.29 3.50 -5.09
CA SER A 54 5.63 4.43 -4.17
C SER A 54 5.68 5.87 -4.68
N ARG A 55 6.89 6.37 -4.98
CA ARG A 55 7.08 7.73 -5.50
C ARG A 55 6.29 7.98 -6.79
N VAL A 56 6.27 7.03 -7.71
CA VAL A 56 5.51 7.16 -8.97
C VAL A 56 3.99 7.24 -8.69
N MET A 57 3.47 6.43 -7.79
CA MET A 57 2.04 6.47 -7.43
C MET A 57 1.66 7.79 -6.72
N VAL A 58 2.49 8.25 -5.78
CA VAL A 58 2.30 9.54 -5.10
C VAL A 58 2.32 10.69 -6.10
N ASN A 59 3.30 10.72 -7.01
CA ASN A 59 3.40 11.76 -8.03
C ASN A 59 2.21 11.77 -9.01
N LYS A 60 1.50 10.65 -9.15
CA LYS A 60 0.27 10.53 -9.94
C LYS A 60 -1.00 10.85 -9.15
N GLY A 61 -0.89 11.18 -7.85
CA GLY A 61 -2.03 11.42 -6.97
C GLY A 61 -2.83 10.17 -6.65
N LEU A 62 -2.24 8.98 -6.81
CA LEU A 62 -2.91 7.69 -6.59
C LEU A 62 -2.72 7.13 -5.17
N GLY A 63 -1.92 7.80 -4.34
CA GLY A 63 -1.67 7.40 -2.97
C GLY A 63 -0.83 8.39 -2.19
N VAL A 64 -0.61 8.08 -0.92
CA VAL A 64 0.29 8.80 -0.01
C VAL A 64 1.39 7.84 0.45
N GLU A 65 2.61 8.34 0.57
CA GLU A 65 3.74 7.57 1.11
C GLU A 65 3.87 7.87 2.61
N VAL A 66 4.01 6.81 3.40
CA VAL A 66 4.28 6.91 4.84
C VAL A 66 5.62 7.61 5.04
N ALA A 67 5.64 8.65 5.87
CA ALA A 67 6.85 9.39 6.18
C ALA A 67 7.86 8.45 6.85
N ARG A 68 9.10 8.49 6.40
CA ARG A 68 10.21 7.76 7.02
C ARG A 68 10.92 8.70 7.98
N GLY A 69 11.17 8.23 9.20
CA GLY A 69 11.95 8.99 10.17
C GLY A 69 13.39 9.20 9.69
N ASP A 70 14.09 10.18 10.28
CA ASP A 70 15.48 10.53 9.91
C ASP A 70 16.47 9.36 10.05
N ASN A 71 16.17 8.40 10.92
CA ASN A 71 16.93 7.17 11.12
C ASN A 71 16.61 6.06 10.10
N GLY A 72 15.75 6.35 9.13
CA GLY A 72 15.32 5.42 8.09
C GLY A 72 14.25 4.41 8.54
N LEU A 73 13.75 4.50 9.78
CA LEU A 73 12.76 3.58 10.34
C LEU A 73 11.33 4.15 10.26
N PHE A 74 10.36 3.25 10.33
CA PHE A 74 8.94 3.56 10.49
C PHE A 74 8.49 3.25 11.92
N ARG A 75 7.54 4.03 12.41
CA ARG A 75 6.88 3.86 13.70
C ARG A 75 5.38 3.68 13.48
N GLY A 76 4.71 3.11 14.47
CA GLY A 76 3.26 2.94 14.41
C GLY A 76 2.48 4.26 14.35
N GLU A 77 3.09 5.36 14.81
CA GLU A 77 2.52 6.72 14.74
C GLU A 77 2.62 7.37 13.36
N ASP A 78 3.41 6.80 12.44
CA ASP A 78 3.58 7.33 11.08
C ASP A 78 2.46 6.88 10.12
N VAL A 79 1.63 5.90 10.53
CA VAL A 79 0.65 5.18 9.71
C VAL A 79 -0.78 5.52 10.07
#